data_AF-A0A953RLM8-F1
#
_entry.id   AF-A0A953RLM8-F1
#
_cell.length_a   1.000
_cell.length_b   1.000
_cell.length_c   1.000
_cell.angle_alpha   90.00
_cell.angle_beta   90.00
_cell.angle_gamma   90.00
#
_symmetry.space_group_name_H-M   'P 1'
#
loop_
_entity.id
_entity.type
_entity.pdbx_description
1 polymer ?
#
loop_
_entity_poly.entity_id
_entity_poly.type
_entity_poly.pdbx_seq_one_letter_code
_entity_poly.pdbx_strand_id
1 'polypeptide(L)'
;MDRRVARAQSCPTATGGEVFPDGNLLEIVRDHSEAARPTLLHWDGKHATVAPEIEIRGRHYVPLEVDPSLWRHLRLPSGFVVCGSTTQLFDRIRSLITKYSGLNDGYATLLTHFVFSSFFVDCLQTAPCVVLHGCADAEAVALLRLLGWFCRHPMLLTDAGLSVPECLRPTRLISQPHTSTEKLLAPLQLSGFVTSRHGSLHEISSATAIYLGDGESRSPFIDSCLRIPITPARVLVSCSDEQREAAVIEELQNQLLSYRLVHFGKVQASDFDAPEFSGSIRGLARSLGACIVGAPDLQACLVKQLQGHDEGLRLDRVSQIHCILIEALLVCCHERRPAVHVSEIADLANDILSRLGELLELSAREVGGKLKTLGFRTTRLDSAGRGLYILGENCKRIHEQGALYRVPSLKERLPGCPQCQELGTR
;
A
#
# COMPACT_ATOMS: atom_id res chain seq x y z
N MET A 1 -46.17 -20.39 41.29
CA MET A 1 -44.82 -20.57 40.71
C MET A 1 -44.99 -20.56 39.21
N ASP A 2 -44.65 -19.46 38.55
CA ASP A 2 -44.30 -19.45 37.12
C ASP A 2 -43.73 -18.06 36.79
N ARG A 3 -42.43 -17.89 37.01
CA ARG A 3 -41.69 -16.75 36.46
C ARG A 3 -41.24 -17.16 35.07
N ARG A 4 -42.01 -16.79 34.04
CA ARG A 4 -41.51 -16.70 32.67
C ARG A 4 -40.36 -15.68 32.69
N VAL A 5 -39.13 -16.19 32.66
CA VAL A 5 -37.96 -15.38 32.32
C VAL A 5 -38.14 -15.01 30.85
N ALA A 6 -38.58 -13.79 30.58
CA ALA A 6 -38.49 -13.21 29.25
C ALA A 6 -37.01 -13.19 28.88
N ARG A 7 -36.59 -14.08 27.97
CA ARG A 7 -35.33 -13.94 27.26
C ARG A 7 -35.37 -12.55 26.61
N ALA A 8 -34.55 -11.63 27.07
CA ALA A 8 -34.29 -10.40 26.33
C ALA A 8 -33.81 -10.83 24.94
N GLN A 9 -34.64 -10.61 23.91
CA GLN A 9 -34.21 -10.75 22.53
C GLN A 9 -33.02 -9.82 22.35
N SER A 10 -31.83 -10.39 22.17
CA SER A 10 -30.64 -9.62 21.89
C SER A 10 -30.87 -8.84 20.60
N CYS A 11 -30.76 -7.51 20.65
CA CYS A 11 -30.83 -6.68 19.47
C CYS A 11 -29.80 -7.18 18.44
N PRO A 12 -30.18 -7.38 17.17
CA PRO A 12 -29.25 -7.82 16.15
C PRO A 12 -28.09 -6.83 15.99
N THR A 13 -26.89 -7.35 15.74
CA THR A 13 -25.67 -6.57 15.56
C THR A 13 -25.51 -6.23 14.08
N ALA A 14 -25.66 -4.96 13.73
CA ALA A 14 -25.42 -4.47 12.38
C ALA A 14 -23.92 -4.54 12.04
N THR A 15 -23.55 -5.09 10.88
CA THR A 15 -22.15 -5.22 10.46
C THR A 15 -21.92 -4.94 8.97
N GLY A 16 -20.71 -4.46 8.65
CA GLY A 16 -20.17 -4.26 7.31
C GLY A 16 -19.45 -5.50 6.75
N GLY A 17 -19.41 -6.56 7.56
CA GLY A 17 -18.52 -7.71 7.43
C GLY A 17 -17.69 -7.86 8.71
N GLU A 18 -17.38 -9.09 9.09
CA GLU A 18 -16.62 -9.42 10.31
C GLU A 18 -15.60 -10.51 10.04
N VAL A 19 -14.49 -10.44 10.77
CA VAL A 19 -13.49 -11.50 10.84
C VAL A 19 -13.45 -12.01 12.27
N PHE A 20 -13.81 -13.27 12.48
CA PHE A 20 -13.84 -13.87 13.81
C PHE A 20 -12.50 -14.56 14.13
N PRO A 21 -12.09 -14.61 15.42
CA PRO A 21 -10.85 -15.26 15.83
C PRO A 21 -10.74 -16.75 15.51
N ASP A 22 -11.85 -17.43 15.26
CA ASP A 22 -11.91 -18.85 14.90
C ASP A 22 -11.88 -19.09 13.38
N GLY A 23 -11.69 -18.03 12.59
CA GLY A 23 -11.64 -18.11 11.13
C GLY A 23 -12.99 -18.03 10.44
N ASN A 24 -14.10 -17.86 11.18
CA ASN A 24 -15.37 -17.51 10.56
C ASN A 24 -15.28 -16.11 9.94
N LEU A 25 -15.95 -15.91 8.82
CA LEU A 25 -16.01 -14.62 8.14
C LEU A 25 -17.48 -14.27 7.83
N LEU A 26 -17.83 -13.01 8.03
CA LEU A 26 -19.04 -12.40 7.48
C LEU A 26 -18.64 -11.40 6.41
N GLU A 27 -19.31 -11.44 5.27
CA GLU A 27 -19.16 -10.47 4.19
C GLU A 27 -20.51 -10.00 3.71
N ILE A 28 -20.57 -8.75 3.25
CA ILE A 28 -21.77 -8.19 2.64
C ILE A 28 -21.85 -8.64 1.19
N VAL A 29 -23.00 -9.19 0.79
CA VAL A 29 -23.28 -9.61 -0.58
C VAL A 29 -24.59 -9.01 -1.08
N ARG A 30 -24.69 -8.84 -2.39
CA ARG A 30 -25.89 -8.36 -3.07
C ARG A 30 -27.00 -9.41 -2.97
N ASP A 31 -28.20 -9.01 -2.57
CA ASP A 31 -29.39 -9.81 -2.77
C ASP A 31 -29.81 -9.76 -4.25
N HIS A 32 -30.00 -10.93 -4.88
CA HIS A 32 -30.47 -11.04 -6.25
C HIS A 32 -31.88 -10.48 -6.46
N SER A 33 -32.70 -10.42 -5.40
CA SER A 33 -34.08 -9.94 -5.44
C SER A 33 -34.21 -8.44 -5.18
N GLU A 34 -33.36 -7.86 -4.33
CA GLU A 34 -33.43 -6.44 -3.96
C GLU A 34 -32.03 -5.84 -3.74
N ALA A 35 -31.40 -5.28 -4.79
CA ALA A 35 -30.03 -4.75 -4.71
C ALA A 35 -29.81 -3.63 -3.67
N ALA A 36 -30.87 -2.94 -3.26
CA ALA A 36 -30.83 -1.90 -2.22
C ALA A 36 -30.89 -2.46 -0.79
N ARG A 37 -31.02 -3.79 -0.63
CA ARG A 37 -31.01 -4.51 0.63
C ARG A 37 -30.01 -5.65 0.53
N PRO A 38 -28.75 -5.44 0.94
CA PRO A 38 -27.78 -6.52 0.91
C PRO A 38 -28.16 -7.63 1.91
N THR A 39 -27.50 -8.77 1.77
CA THR A 39 -27.54 -9.89 2.72
C THR A 39 -26.14 -10.18 3.24
N LEU A 40 -26.02 -11.10 4.20
CA LEU A 40 -24.74 -11.55 4.71
C LEU A 40 -24.39 -12.91 4.11
N LEU A 41 -23.13 -13.03 3.70
CA LEU A 41 -22.48 -14.32 3.46
C LEU A 41 -21.68 -14.69 4.71
N HIS A 42 -21.92 -15.90 5.22
CA HIS A 42 -21.16 -16.52 6.30
C HIS A 42 -20.30 -17.65 5.77
N TRP A 43 -19.01 -17.59 6.06
CA TRP A 43 -18.03 -18.65 5.81
C TRP A 43 -17.58 -19.28 7.13
N ASP A 44 -17.73 -20.60 7.25
CA ASP A 44 -17.37 -21.38 8.44
C ASP A 44 -15.97 -22.04 8.37
N GLY A 45 -15.21 -21.73 7.31
CA GLY A 45 -13.95 -22.41 6.99
C GLY A 45 -14.09 -23.49 5.92
N LYS A 46 -15.30 -23.93 5.59
CA LYS A 46 -15.58 -24.99 4.60
C LYS A 46 -16.73 -24.66 3.66
N HIS A 47 -17.79 -24.05 4.16
CA HIS A 47 -19.01 -23.76 3.42
C HIS A 47 -19.37 -22.28 3.52
N ALA A 48 -19.95 -21.77 2.44
CA ALA A 48 -20.55 -20.45 2.40
C ALA A 48 -22.07 -20.59 2.51
N THR A 49 -22.68 -19.79 3.36
CA THR A 49 -24.14 -19.66 3.48
C THR A 49 -24.53 -18.20 3.33
N VAL A 50 -25.67 -17.91 2.70
CA VAL A 50 -26.15 -16.55 2.48
C VAL A 50 -27.53 -16.40 3.12
N ALA A 51 -27.70 -15.40 3.97
CA ALA A 51 -28.96 -15.11 4.63
C ALA A 51 -29.07 -13.61 5.00
N PRO A 52 -30.29 -13.08 5.15
CA PRO A 52 -30.48 -11.71 5.66
C PRO A 52 -30.04 -11.54 7.12
N GLU A 53 -29.99 -12.64 7.87
CA GLU A 53 -29.57 -12.67 9.26
C GLU A 53 -28.77 -13.96 9.51
N ILE A 54 -27.64 -13.84 10.20
CA ILE A 54 -26.77 -14.98 10.53
C ILE A 54 -26.56 -15.05 12.05
N GLU A 55 -26.75 -16.22 12.63
CA GLU A 55 -26.42 -16.47 14.05
C GLU A 55 -25.01 -17.06 14.18
N ILE A 56 -24.12 -16.37 14.89
CA ILE A 56 -22.79 -16.89 15.27
C ILE A 56 -22.67 -16.81 16.79
N ARG A 57 -22.48 -17.97 17.43
CA ARG A 57 -22.25 -18.09 18.89
C ARG A 57 -23.34 -17.40 19.74
N GLY A 58 -24.61 -17.54 19.33
CA GLY A 58 -25.75 -16.95 20.04
C GLY A 58 -25.92 -15.44 19.84
N ARG A 59 -25.19 -14.82 18.91
CA ARG A 59 -25.40 -13.44 18.47
C ARG A 59 -25.90 -13.41 17.03
N HIS A 60 -26.90 -12.58 16.80
CA HIS A 60 -27.51 -12.39 15.50
C HIS A 60 -26.85 -11.20 14.81
N TYR A 61 -26.41 -11.40 13.56
CA TYR A 61 -25.77 -10.39 12.74
C TYR A 61 -26.66 -10.06 11.54
N VAL A 62 -26.78 -8.77 11.24
CA VAL A 62 -27.52 -8.25 10.10
C VAL A 62 -26.67 -7.25 9.32
N PRO A 63 -26.93 -7.02 8.02
CA PRO A 63 -26.23 -5.98 7.26
C PRO A 63 -26.41 -4.60 7.89
N LEU A 64 -25.45 -3.70 7.63
CA LEU A 64 -25.49 -2.33 8.11
C LEU A 64 -26.79 -1.59 7.70
N GLU A 65 -27.38 -0.86 8.63
CA GLU A 65 -28.48 0.07 8.31
C GLU A 65 -27.89 1.41 7.84
N VAL A 66 -27.94 1.65 6.53
CA VAL A 66 -27.41 2.85 5.87
C VAL A 66 -28.40 3.32 4.81
N ASP A 67 -28.20 4.53 4.30
CA ASP A 67 -29.01 5.05 3.22
C ASP A 67 -28.96 4.12 1.99
N PRO A 68 -30.11 3.72 1.40
CA PRO A 68 -30.16 2.82 0.26
C PRO A 68 -29.35 3.28 -0.96
N SER A 69 -29.07 4.58 -1.09
CA SER A 69 -28.20 5.08 -2.15
C SER A 69 -26.77 4.57 -2.02
N LEU A 70 -26.27 4.30 -0.81
CA LEU A 70 -24.93 3.76 -0.60
C LEU A 70 -24.80 2.39 -1.27
N TRP A 71 -25.76 1.50 -1.06
CA TRP A 71 -25.78 0.17 -1.65
C TRP A 71 -25.87 0.20 -3.17
N ARG A 72 -26.59 1.17 -3.74
CA ARG A 72 -26.68 1.33 -5.21
C ARG A 72 -25.37 1.75 -5.87
N HIS A 73 -24.49 2.43 -5.14
CA HIS A 73 -23.18 2.87 -5.65
C HIS A 73 -22.06 1.86 -5.37
N LEU A 74 -22.31 0.85 -4.54
CA LEU A 74 -21.38 -0.24 -4.27
C LEU A 74 -21.61 -1.39 -5.24
N ARG A 75 -20.52 -1.85 -5.87
CA ARG A 75 -20.52 -3.16 -6.52
C ARG A 75 -20.24 -4.22 -5.44
N LEU A 76 -21.28 -4.96 -5.09
CA LEU A 76 -21.18 -6.08 -4.16
C LEU A 76 -21.15 -7.42 -4.93
N PRO A 77 -20.30 -8.38 -4.53
CA PRO A 77 -20.41 -9.75 -4.99
C PRO A 77 -21.78 -10.33 -4.63
N SER A 78 -22.25 -11.31 -5.39
CA SER A 78 -23.55 -11.97 -5.18
C SER A 78 -23.42 -13.31 -4.43
N GLY A 79 -22.22 -13.87 -4.32
CA GLY A 79 -22.01 -15.09 -3.53
C GLY A 79 -20.68 -15.78 -3.77
N PHE A 80 -20.67 -17.09 -3.51
CA PHE A 80 -19.49 -17.93 -3.62
C PHE A 80 -19.37 -18.58 -5.00
N VAL A 81 -18.21 -18.42 -5.65
CA VAL A 81 -17.85 -19.06 -6.92
C VAL A 81 -16.41 -19.56 -6.82
N VAL A 82 -16.19 -20.81 -7.20
CA VAL A 82 -14.84 -21.41 -7.19
C VAL A 82 -13.88 -20.56 -8.03
N CYS A 83 -12.79 -20.10 -7.40
CA CYS A 83 -11.83 -19.16 -7.96
C CYS A 83 -10.71 -19.81 -8.79
N GLY A 84 -10.64 -21.14 -8.82
CA GLY A 84 -9.57 -21.86 -9.53
C GLY A 84 -8.20 -21.63 -8.88
N SER A 85 -7.14 -21.60 -9.69
CA SER A 85 -5.80 -21.26 -9.20
C SER A 85 -5.58 -19.75 -9.15
N THR A 86 -4.72 -19.30 -8.22
CA THR A 86 -4.31 -17.89 -8.10
C THR A 86 -3.82 -17.32 -9.43
N THR A 87 -2.99 -18.06 -10.16
CA THR A 87 -2.45 -17.64 -11.46
C THR A 87 -3.52 -17.43 -12.51
N GLN A 88 -4.48 -18.35 -12.62
CA GLN A 88 -5.59 -18.22 -13.59
C GLN A 88 -6.47 -17.00 -13.28
N LEU A 89 -6.85 -16.80 -12.01
CA LEU A 89 -7.65 -15.64 -11.61
C LEU A 89 -6.89 -14.34 -11.88
N PHE A 90 -5.61 -14.30 -11.53
CA PHE A 90 -4.72 -13.16 -11.74
C PHE A 90 -4.61 -12.80 -13.23
N ASP A 91 -4.33 -13.78 -14.09
CA ASP A 91 -4.17 -13.57 -15.53
C ASP A 91 -5.46 -13.10 -16.20
N ARG A 92 -6.63 -13.58 -15.75
CA ARG A 92 -7.93 -13.10 -16.25
C ARG A 92 -8.14 -11.62 -15.96
N ILE A 93 -7.87 -11.19 -14.72
CA ILE A 93 -8.00 -9.79 -14.30
C ILE A 93 -6.97 -8.92 -15.03
N ARG A 94 -5.69 -9.32 -15.06
CA ARG A 94 -4.63 -8.62 -15.78
C ARG A 94 -4.95 -8.42 -17.26
N SER A 95 -5.50 -9.45 -17.91
CA SER A 95 -5.90 -9.39 -19.33
C SER A 95 -6.99 -8.36 -19.57
N LEU A 96 -8.00 -8.27 -18.69
CA LEU A 96 -9.05 -7.26 -18.80
C LEU A 96 -8.52 -5.85 -18.52
N ILE A 97 -7.66 -5.68 -17.51
CA ILE A 97 -7.01 -4.39 -17.24
C ILE A 97 -6.21 -3.94 -18.47
N THR A 98 -5.40 -4.82 -19.05
CA THR A 98 -4.61 -4.52 -20.25
C THR A 98 -5.51 -4.15 -21.43
N LYS A 99 -6.57 -4.94 -21.68
CA LYS A 99 -7.53 -4.73 -22.77
C LYS A 99 -8.22 -3.37 -22.71
N TYR A 100 -8.61 -2.92 -21.52
CA TYR A 100 -9.49 -1.74 -21.35
C TYR A 100 -8.80 -0.47 -20.85
N SER A 101 -7.54 -0.53 -20.42
CA SER A 101 -6.79 0.65 -19.95
C SER A 101 -5.77 1.18 -20.96
N GLY A 102 -5.29 0.35 -21.89
CA GLY A 102 -4.16 0.68 -22.76
C GLY A 102 -2.81 0.79 -22.03
N LEU A 103 -2.76 0.43 -20.74
CA LEU A 103 -1.53 0.36 -19.97
C LEU A 103 -0.60 -0.75 -20.49
N ASN A 104 0.69 -0.58 -20.28
CA ASN A 104 1.64 -1.66 -20.51
C ASN A 104 1.41 -2.82 -19.51
N ASP A 105 1.94 -3.99 -19.84
CA ASP A 105 1.76 -5.21 -19.06
C ASP A 105 2.28 -5.08 -17.61
N GLY A 106 3.36 -4.31 -17.39
CA GLY A 106 3.91 -4.06 -16.06
C GLY A 106 2.93 -3.33 -15.15
N TYR A 107 2.34 -2.23 -15.61
CA TYR A 107 1.34 -1.48 -14.84
C TYR A 107 0.04 -2.27 -14.67
N ALA A 108 -0.41 -3.01 -15.69
CA ALA A 108 -1.56 -3.90 -15.56
C ALA A 108 -1.31 -4.99 -14.49
N THR A 109 -0.10 -5.54 -14.43
CA THR A 109 0.33 -6.50 -13.41
C THR A 109 0.31 -5.88 -12.01
N LEU A 110 0.85 -4.67 -11.83
CA LEU A 110 0.83 -3.96 -10.54
C LEU A 110 -0.60 -3.64 -10.08
N LEU A 111 -1.47 -3.19 -10.99
CA LEU A 111 -2.88 -2.95 -10.68
C LEU A 111 -3.63 -4.23 -10.35
N THR A 112 -3.25 -5.36 -10.95
CA THR A 112 -3.82 -6.66 -10.57
C THR A 112 -3.44 -7.03 -9.14
N HIS A 113 -2.20 -6.80 -8.72
CA HIS A 113 -1.81 -6.97 -7.31
C HIS A 113 -2.61 -6.05 -6.38
N PHE A 114 -2.82 -4.78 -6.78
CA PHE A 114 -3.67 -3.85 -6.04
C PHE A 114 -5.10 -4.39 -5.88
N VAL A 115 -5.71 -4.91 -6.95
CA VAL A 115 -7.04 -5.53 -6.92
C VAL A 115 -7.10 -6.64 -5.88
N PHE A 116 -6.16 -7.59 -5.87
CA PHE A 116 -6.12 -8.66 -4.87
C PHE A 116 -6.00 -8.08 -3.45
N SER A 117 -5.08 -7.15 -3.24
CA SER A 117 -4.84 -6.54 -1.92
C SER A 117 -6.03 -5.77 -1.37
N SER A 118 -6.91 -5.24 -2.25
CA SER A 118 -8.15 -4.58 -1.83
C SER A 118 -9.10 -5.50 -1.05
N PHE A 119 -9.00 -6.81 -1.27
CA PHE A 119 -9.77 -7.82 -0.55
C PHE A 119 -9.17 -8.21 0.79
N PHE A 120 -8.06 -7.64 1.27
CA PHE A 120 -7.41 -8.10 2.50
C PHE A 120 -6.99 -6.98 3.44
N VAL A 121 -7.45 -5.74 3.20
CA VAL A 121 -7.00 -4.54 3.94
C VAL A 121 -7.09 -4.68 5.47
N ASP A 122 -8.03 -5.48 5.99
CA ASP A 122 -8.18 -5.82 7.42
C ASP A 122 -6.94 -6.41 8.08
N CYS A 123 -6.14 -7.13 7.30
CA CYS A 123 -5.04 -7.96 7.80
C CYS A 123 -3.68 -7.51 7.25
N LEU A 124 -3.65 -6.42 6.48
CA LEU A 124 -2.42 -5.81 6.01
C LEU A 124 -1.92 -4.76 7.02
N GLN A 125 -0.60 -4.66 7.16
CA GLN A 125 0.02 -3.64 8.01
C GLN A 125 -0.08 -2.24 7.39
N THR A 126 -0.20 -2.16 6.08
CA THR A 126 -0.33 -0.91 5.34
C THR A 126 -1.33 -1.13 4.23
N ALA A 127 -2.36 -0.29 4.20
CA ALA A 127 -3.37 -0.34 3.17
C ALA A 127 -2.76 0.09 1.82
N PRO A 128 -2.99 -0.67 0.74
CA PRO A 128 -2.38 -0.43 -0.55
C PRO A 128 -2.93 0.89 -1.14
N CYS A 129 -2.04 1.72 -1.67
CA CYS A 129 -2.41 2.97 -2.32
C CYS A 129 -1.84 3.06 -3.73
N VAL A 130 -2.68 3.43 -4.69
CA VAL A 130 -2.34 3.72 -6.08
C VAL A 130 -2.48 5.21 -6.31
N VAL A 131 -1.47 5.81 -6.92
CA VAL A 131 -1.50 7.20 -7.37
C VAL A 131 -1.42 7.24 -8.88
N LEU A 132 -2.46 7.74 -9.50
CA LEU A 132 -2.52 8.04 -10.93
C LEU A 132 -2.04 9.48 -11.13
N HIS A 133 -1.10 9.68 -12.06
CA HIS A 133 -0.53 11.00 -12.34
C HIS A 133 -0.37 11.25 -13.83
N GLY A 134 -0.33 12.51 -14.24
CA GLY A 134 -0.27 12.95 -15.64
C GLY A 134 -1.42 13.88 -16.01
N CYS A 135 -1.47 14.31 -17.27
CA CYS A 135 -2.41 15.32 -17.77
C CYS A 135 -3.67 14.74 -18.45
N ALA A 136 -3.83 13.42 -18.44
CA ALA A 136 -4.89 12.70 -19.14
C ALA A 136 -6.09 12.38 -18.21
N ASP A 137 -6.89 13.41 -17.92
CA ASP A 137 -8.00 13.34 -16.95
C ASP A 137 -9.04 12.25 -17.30
N ALA A 138 -9.41 12.13 -18.58
CA ALA A 138 -10.44 11.19 -19.02
C ALA A 138 -9.99 9.74 -18.87
N GLU A 139 -8.73 9.45 -19.20
CA GLU A 139 -8.06 8.17 -19.04
C GLU A 139 -7.93 7.78 -17.57
N ALA A 140 -7.58 8.72 -16.70
CA ALA A 140 -7.49 8.47 -15.27
C ALA A 140 -8.86 8.09 -14.68
N VAL A 141 -9.92 8.83 -15.03
CA VAL A 141 -11.30 8.51 -14.63
C VAL A 141 -11.75 7.17 -15.20
N ALA A 142 -11.41 6.87 -16.46
CA ALA A 142 -11.71 5.59 -17.10
C ALA A 142 -11.02 4.43 -16.36
N LEU A 143 -9.75 4.58 -15.99
CA LEU A 143 -9.03 3.58 -15.20
C LEU A 143 -9.63 3.37 -13.81
N LEU A 144 -10.03 4.44 -13.12
CA LEU A 144 -10.73 4.31 -11.83
C LEU A 144 -12.04 3.52 -11.99
N ARG A 145 -12.82 3.76 -13.04
CA ARG A 145 -14.02 2.96 -13.35
C ARG A 145 -13.69 1.49 -13.60
N LEU A 146 -12.64 1.21 -14.36
CA LEU A 146 -12.17 -0.15 -14.64
C LEU A 146 -11.74 -0.88 -13.36
N LEU A 147 -11.00 -0.22 -12.46
CA LEU A 147 -10.66 -0.79 -11.15
C LEU A 147 -11.91 -1.10 -10.31
N GLY A 148 -12.97 -0.31 -10.48
CA GLY A 148 -14.29 -0.54 -9.89
C GLY A 148 -14.99 -1.80 -10.36
N TRP A 149 -14.51 -2.46 -11.42
CA TRP A 149 -15.02 -3.79 -11.82
C TRP A 149 -14.50 -4.89 -10.91
N PHE A 150 -13.32 -4.72 -10.32
CA PHE A 150 -12.60 -5.83 -9.67
C PHE A 150 -12.35 -5.62 -8.18
N CYS A 151 -12.16 -4.39 -7.70
CA CYS A 151 -11.80 -4.18 -6.29
C CYS A 151 -12.94 -4.56 -5.33
N ARG A 152 -12.60 -4.82 -4.06
CA ARG A 152 -13.58 -5.09 -2.99
C ARG A 152 -14.33 -3.80 -2.64
N HIS A 153 -15.66 -3.86 -2.64
CA HIS A 153 -16.53 -2.74 -2.24
C HIS A 153 -16.09 -1.40 -2.87
N PRO A 154 -15.96 -1.32 -4.21
CA PRO A 154 -15.39 -0.16 -4.85
C PRO A 154 -16.35 1.02 -4.75
N MET A 155 -15.83 2.19 -4.43
CA MET A 155 -16.57 3.45 -4.39
C MET A 155 -15.87 4.50 -5.24
N LEU A 156 -16.56 4.93 -6.29
CA LEU A 156 -16.14 6.05 -7.13
C LEU A 156 -16.48 7.36 -6.42
N LEU A 157 -15.46 8.13 -6.06
CA LEU A 157 -15.59 9.33 -5.25
C LEU A 157 -15.03 10.54 -6.00
N THR A 158 -15.78 11.64 -5.96
CA THR A 158 -15.30 12.96 -6.36
C THR A 158 -14.82 13.78 -5.16
N ASP A 159 -14.90 13.24 -3.94
CA ASP A 159 -14.40 13.85 -2.70
C ASP A 159 -13.87 12.79 -1.72
N ALA A 160 -12.62 12.94 -1.31
CA ALA A 160 -11.99 12.09 -0.32
C ALA A 160 -12.55 12.30 1.12
N GLY A 161 -13.28 13.40 1.35
CA GLY A 161 -13.92 13.75 2.62
C GLY A 161 -15.28 13.07 2.88
N LEU A 162 -15.80 12.30 1.91
CA LEU A 162 -17.06 11.57 2.03
C LEU A 162 -16.98 10.54 3.18
N SER A 163 -17.89 10.69 4.14
CA SER A 163 -18.02 9.79 5.28
C SER A 163 -18.66 8.48 4.82
N VAL A 164 -17.83 7.49 4.49
CA VAL A 164 -18.29 6.11 4.27
C VAL A 164 -18.21 5.36 5.60
N PRO A 165 -19.21 4.52 5.96
CA PRO A 165 -19.12 3.67 7.14
C PRO A 165 -17.82 2.86 7.16
N GLU A 166 -17.00 3.08 8.19
CA GLU A 166 -15.65 2.50 8.31
C GLU A 166 -15.68 0.98 8.30
N CYS A 167 -16.72 0.39 8.88
CA CYS A 167 -16.92 -1.06 8.91
C CYS A 167 -17.08 -1.71 7.52
N LEU A 168 -17.44 -0.96 6.47
CA LEU A 168 -17.51 -1.48 5.10
C LEU A 168 -16.13 -1.64 4.47
N ARG A 169 -15.16 -0.84 4.91
CA ARG A 169 -13.79 -0.79 4.36
C ARG A 169 -13.79 -0.75 2.82
N PRO A 170 -14.41 0.27 2.21
CA PRO A 170 -14.54 0.34 0.76
C PRO A 170 -13.17 0.50 0.10
N THR A 171 -13.04 0.06 -1.16
CA THR A 171 -11.93 0.52 -1.99
C THR A 171 -12.28 1.91 -2.53
N ARG A 172 -11.52 2.92 -2.12
CA ARG A 172 -11.76 4.32 -2.51
C ARG A 172 -11.12 4.61 -3.86
N LEU A 173 -11.93 4.98 -4.84
CA LEU A 173 -11.49 5.28 -6.20
C LEU A 173 -11.77 6.77 -6.47
N ILE A 174 -10.78 7.61 -6.18
CA ILE A 174 -10.94 9.06 -6.03
C ILE A 174 -10.45 9.79 -7.28
N SER A 175 -11.36 10.53 -7.91
CA SER A 175 -11.07 11.44 -9.01
C SER A 175 -10.98 12.87 -8.48
N GLN A 176 -9.86 13.27 -7.88
CA GLN A 176 -9.63 14.63 -7.37
C GLN A 176 -8.19 15.13 -7.55
N PRO A 177 -7.92 15.95 -8.59
CA PRO A 177 -6.62 16.58 -8.78
C PRO A 177 -6.52 17.90 -7.98
N HIS A 178 -6.53 17.85 -6.64
CA HIS A 178 -6.35 19.05 -5.80
C HIS A 178 -5.44 18.81 -4.59
N THR A 179 -4.70 19.83 -4.17
CA THR A 179 -3.67 19.82 -3.09
C THR A 179 -4.16 19.38 -1.71
N SER A 180 -5.47 19.28 -1.46
CA SER A 180 -6.01 18.77 -0.19
C SER A 180 -5.92 17.24 -0.06
N THR A 181 -5.87 16.49 -1.17
CA THR A 181 -5.86 15.02 -1.16
C THR A 181 -4.50 14.44 -0.79
N GLU A 182 -3.40 15.16 -1.03
CA GLU A 182 -2.06 14.75 -0.61
C GLU A 182 -1.94 14.55 0.91
N LYS A 183 -2.64 15.39 1.68
CA LYS A 183 -2.69 15.29 3.15
C LYS A 183 -3.40 14.03 3.64
N LEU A 184 -4.19 13.40 2.77
CA LEU A 184 -4.92 12.18 3.08
C LEU A 184 -4.12 10.91 2.77
N LEU A 185 -3.00 11.00 2.04
CA LEU A 185 -2.19 9.82 1.71
C LEU A 185 -1.72 9.06 2.96
N ALA A 186 -1.33 9.77 4.02
CA ALA A 186 -0.92 9.13 5.27
C ALA A 186 -2.06 8.37 5.95
N PRO A 187 -3.18 9.01 6.35
CA PRO A 187 -4.24 8.30 7.06
C PRO A 187 -4.97 7.26 6.21
N LEU A 188 -4.93 7.33 4.88
CA LEU A 188 -5.50 6.30 4.00
C LEU A 188 -4.66 5.00 3.96
N GLN A 189 -3.38 5.06 4.33
CA GLN A 189 -2.46 3.93 4.26
C GLN A 189 -2.17 3.28 5.63
N LEU A 190 -2.25 4.06 6.71
CA LEU A 190 -1.82 3.64 8.03
C LEU A 190 -2.90 2.88 8.81
N SER A 191 -2.95 1.56 8.63
CA SER A 191 -3.83 0.67 9.38
C SER A 191 -3.55 0.71 10.88
N GLY A 192 -4.60 0.79 11.70
CA GLY A 192 -4.53 0.93 13.16
C GLY A 192 -4.31 2.37 13.66
N PHE A 193 -4.18 3.36 12.76
CA PHE A 193 -4.06 4.77 13.12
C PHE A 193 -5.39 5.49 12.92
N VAL A 194 -5.77 6.31 13.91
CA VAL A 194 -7.03 7.05 13.90
C VAL A 194 -6.81 8.55 13.68
N THR A 195 -7.74 9.16 12.95
CA THR A 195 -7.85 10.61 12.79
C THR A 195 -8.96 11.15 13.70
N SER A 196 -8.76 12.34 14.27
CA SER A 196 -9.81 13.01 15.06
C SER A 196 -10.59 13.97 14.18
N ARG A 197 -11.90 13.77 14.06
CA ARG A 197 -12.81 14.64 13.31
C ARG A 197 -14.00 14.97 14.21
N HIS A 198 -14.23 16.26 14.49
CA HIS A 198 -15.33 16.74 15.33
C HIS A 198 -15.45 16.05 16.72
N GLY A 199 -14.34 15.62 17.31
CA GLY A 199 -14.31 14.97 18.63
C GLY A 199 -14.49 13.45 18.62
N SER A 200 -14.76 12.85 17.46
CA SER A 200 -14.75 11.39 17.26
C SER A 200 -13.47 10.92 16.58
N LEU A 201 -13.04 9.71 16.94
CA LEU A 201 -11.87 9.04 16.38
C LEU A 201 -12.31 8.11 15.26
N HIS A 202 -11.61 8.19 14.13
CA HIS A 202 -11.98 7.56 12.87
C HIS A 202 -10.77 6.89 12.22
N GLU A 203 -10.84 5.59 11.96
CA GLU A 203 -9.84 4.89 11.16
C GLU A 203 -10.30 4.91 9.70
N ILE A 204 -9.56 5.63 8.86
CA ILE A 204 -9.94 5.81 7.45
C ILE A 204 -9.07 5.03 6.48
N SER A 205 -8.15 4.21 6.99
CA SER A 205 -7.25 3.41 6.15
C SER A 205 -8.04 2.43 5.30
N SER A 206 -7.80 2.45 4.00
CA SER A 206 -8.50 1.60 3.03
C SER A 206 -7.66 1.44 1.77
N ALA A 207 -7.90 0.37 1.01
CA ALA A 207 -7.37 0.31 -0.35
C ALA A 207 -7.84 1.53 -1.14
N THR A 208 -6.91 2.25 -1.76
CA THR A 208 -7.23 3.56 -2.35
C THR A 208 -6.49 3.76 -3.65
N ALA A 209 -7.22 4.15 -4.71
CA ALA A 209 -6.63 4.69 -5.93
C ALA A 209 -7.04 6.17 -6.09
N ILE A 210 -6.07 7.07 -6.27
CA ILE A 210 -6.31 8.51 -6.36
C ILE A 210 -5.67 9.06 -7.64
N TYR A 211 -6.42 9.85 -8.38
CA TYR A 211 -5.86 10.67 -9.46
C TYR A 211 -5.44 12.05 -8.93
N LEU A 212 -4.14 12.38 -9.03
CA LEU A 212 -3.56 13.64 -8.56
C LEU A 212 -3.27 14.66 -9.67
N GLY A 213 -3.47 14.29 -10.94
CA GLY A 213 -3.10 15.14 -12.08
C GLY A 213 -1.59 15.20 -12.32
N ASP A 214 -1.14 16.27 -12.97
CA ASP A 214 0.27 16.50 -13.37
C ASP A 214 1.09 17.23 -12.30
N GLY A 215 0.52 17.46 -11.11
CA GLY A 215 1.22 18.12 -10.01
C GLY A 215 2.25 17.20 -9.33
N GLU A 216 3.44 17.72 -9.04
CA GLU A 216 4.38 17.03 -8.15
C GLU A 216 3.83 17.04 -6.71
N SER A 217 3.53 15.87 -6.17
CA SER A 217 3.15 15.74 -4.75
C SER A 217 4.36 15.92 -3.85
N ARG A 218 4.16 16.63 -2.73
CA ARG A 218 5.18 16.84 -1.69
C ARG A 218 4.97 15.93 -0.47
N SER A 219 4.02 15.01 -0.54
CA SER A 219 3.71 14.12 0.58
C SER A 219 4.82 13.07 0.74
N PRO A 220 5.41 12.90 1.93
CA PRO A 220 6.41 11.85 2.15
C PRO A 220 5.82 10.43 2.04
N PHE A 221 4.50 10.30 1.99
CA PHE A 221 3.80 9.03 1.83
C PHE A 221 3.55 8.65 0.37
N ILE A 222 3.96 9.49 -0.58
CA ILE A 222 3.85 9.21 -2.03
C ILE A 222 4.74 8.02 -2.43
N ASP A 223 5.86 7.84 -1.74
CA ASP A 223 6.84 6.78 -1.96
C ASP A 223 6.34 5.40 -1.54
N SER A 224 5.30 5.36 -0.72
CA SER A 224 4.60 4.13 -0.31
C SER A 224 3.49 3.73 -1.29
N CYS A 225 3.23 4.54 -2.32
CA CYS A 225 2.17 4.31 -3.29
C CYS A 225 2.68 3.66 -4.58
N LEU A 226 1.84 2.86 -5.24
CA LEU A 226 2.01 2.47 -6.64
C LEU A 226 1.73 3.68 -7.55
N ARG A 227 2.79 4.26 -8.12
CA ARG A 227 2.70 5.40 -9.04
C ARG A 227 2.48 4.94 -10.47
N ILE A 228 1.30 5.20 -11.01
CA ILE A 228 0.91 4.80 -12.37
C ILE A 228 0.79 6.05 -13.25
N PRO A 229 1.66 6.24 -14.25
CA PRO A 229 1.55 7.33 -15.21
C PRO A 229 0.35 7.08 -16.11
N ILE A 230 -0.48 8.11 -16.29
CA ILE A 230 -1.62 8.12 -17.18
C ILE A 230 -1.28 8.97 -18.39
N THR A 231 -1.23 8.32 -19.54
CA THR A 231 -0.97 8.94 -20.84
C THR A 231 -2.23 8.89 -21.70
N PRO A 232 -2.43 9.86 -22.62
CA PRO A 232 -3.55 9.83 -23.54
C PRO A 232 -3.66 8.48 -24.26
N ALA A 233 -4.83 7.86 -24.20
CA ALA A 233 -5.07 6.53 -24.76
C ALA A 233 -6.01 6.61 -25.97
N ARG A 234 -5.81 5.72 -26.93
CA ARG A 234 -6.71 5.62 -28.10
C ARG A 234 -8.08 5.04 -27.74
N VAL A 235 -8.17 4.30 -26.64
CA VAL A 235 -9.36 3.58 -26.19
C VAL A 235 -9.59 3.89 -24.73
N LEU A 236 -10.83 4.26 -24.40
CA LEU A 236 -11.30 4.48 -23.04
C LEU A 236 -12.38 3.46 -22.73
N VAL A 237 -12.35 2.90 -21.52
CA VAL A 237 -13.46 2.05 -21.07
C VAL A 237 -14.75 2.87 -21.01
N SER A 238 -15.81 2.33 -21.60
CA SER A 238 -17.14 2.94 -21.62
C SER A 238 -18.13 2.12 -20.81
N CYS A 239 -19.28 2.71 -20.48
CA CYS A 239 -20.39 1.96 -19.87
C CYS A 239 -20.79 0.75 -20.74
N SER A 240 -20.69 0.88 -22.07
CA SER A 240 -21.02 -0.21 -23.02
C SER A 240 -20.07 -1.39 -22.91
N ASP A 241 -18.80 -1.16 -22.54
CA ASP A 241 -17.85 -2.24 -22.28
C ASP A 241 -18.21 -2.97 -20.98
N GLU A 242 -18.56 -2.22 -19.93
CA GLU A 242 -19.00 -2.78 -18.66
C GLU A 242 -20.25 -3.64 -18.81
N GLN A 243 -21.21 -3.20 -19.64
CA GLN A 243 -22.42 -3.96 -19.92
C GLN A 243 -22.13 -5.23 -20.73
N ARG A 244 -21.18 -5.18 -21.66
CA ARG A 244 -20.73 -6.36 -22.42
C ARG A 244 -20.01 -7.38 -21.54
N GLU A 245 -19.22 -6.91 -20.58
CA GLU A 245 -18.44 -7.77 -19.67
C GLU A 245 -19.18 -8.07 -18.35
N ALA A 246 -20.45 -7.65 -18.19
CA ALA A 246 -21.17 -7.69 -16.92
C ALA A 246 -21.18 -9.07 -16.24
N ALA A 247 -21.38 -10.14 -17.02
CA ALA A 247 -21.37 -11.52 -16.51
C ALA A 247 -19.97 -11.95 -16.04
N VAL A 248 -18.92 -11.56 -16.78
CA VAL A 248 -17.52 -11.84 -16.43
C VAL A 248 -17.11 -11.06 -15.19
N ILE A 249 -17.52 -9.80 -15.09
CA ILE A 249 -17.29 -8.95 -13.92
C ILE A 249 -17.94 -9.56 -12.68
N GLU A 250 -19.20 -10.00 -12.77
CA GLU A 250 -19.90 -10.67 -11.66
C GLU A 250 -19.20 -11.97 -11.25
N GLU A 251 -18.81 -12.81 -12.21
CA GLU A 251 -18.05 -14.03 -11.95
C GLU A 251 -16.73 -13.72 -11.22
N LEU A 252 -15.95 -12.76 -11.70
CA LEU A 252 -14.67 -12.38 -11.12
C LEU A 252 -14.82 -11.80 -9.71
N GLN A 253 -15.84 -10.97 -9.47
CA GLN A 253 -16.15 -10.46 -8.12
C GLN A 253 -16.44 -11.60 -7.14
N ASN A 254 -17.24 -12.58 -7.55
CA ASN A 254 -17.54 -13.74 -6.72
C ASN A 254 -16.32 -14.65 -6.51
N GLN A 255 -15.47 -14.80 -7.52
CA GLN A 255 -14.20 -15.54 -7.41
C GLN A 255 -13.22 -14.83 -6.46
N LEU A 256 -13.10 -13.51 -6.53
CA LEU A 256 -12.27 -12.72 -5.62
C LEU A 256 -12.78 -12.75 -4.18
N LEU A 257 -14.11 -12.68 -3.97
CA LEU A 257 -14.70 -12.90 -2.66
C LEU A 257 -14.35 -14.30 -2.14
N SER A 258 -14.54 -15.33 -2.96
CA SER A 258 -14.25 -16.72 -2.57
C SER A 258 -12.76 -16.93 -2.28
N TYR A 259 -11.89 -16.31 -3.07
CA TYR A 259 -10.45 -16.27 -2.85
C TYR A 259 -10.13 -15.66 -1.46
N ARG A 260 -10.76 -14.53 -1.11
CA ARG A 260 -10.65 -13.95 0.24
C ARG A 260 -11.05 -14.94 1.32
N LEU A 261 -12.24 -15.53 1.22
CA LEU A 261 -12.78 -16.44 2.24
C LEU A 261 -11.84 -17.64 2.48
N VAL A 262 -11.30 -18.22 1.41
CA VAL A 262 -10.43 -19.40 1.49
C VAL A 262 -9.01 -19.06 1.94
N HIS A 263 -8.51 -17.87 1.60
CA HIS A 263 -7.11 -17.51 1.80
C HIS A 263 -6.84 -16.50 2.91
N PHE A 264 -7.87 -15.94 3.57
CA PHE A 264 -7.72 -14.92 4.61
C PHE A 264 -6.67 -15.27 5.66
N GLY A 265 -6.77 -16.45 6.28
CA GLY A 265 -5.82 -16.88 7.31
C GLY A 265 -4.39 -17.04 6.78
N LYS A 266 -4.22 -17.41 5.51
CA LYS A 266 -2.89 -17.53 4.87
C LYS A 266 -2.28 -16.16 4.59
N VAL A 267 -3.09 -15.19 4.16
CA VAL A 267 -2.63 -13.81 3.93
C VAL A 267 -2.26 -13.15 5.26
N GLN A 268 -3.12 -13.30 6.28
CA GLN A 268 -2.87 -12.76 7.62
C GLN A 268 -1.58 -13.32 8.25
N ALA A 269 -1.29 -14.61 8.02
CA ALA A 269 -0.09 -15.27 8.54
C ALA A 269 1.11 -15.21 7.58
N SER A 270 1.02 -14.46 6.47
CA SER A 270 2.06 -14.42 5.45
C SER A 270 3.35 -13.79 5.98
N ASP A 271 4.47 -14.46 5.73
CA ASP A 271 5.82 -13.99 6.00
C ASP A 271 6.50 -13.45 4.73
N PHE A 272 5.74 -13.26 3.63
CA PHE A 272 6.26 -12.72 2.39
C PHE A 272 6.97 -11.39 2.62
N ASP A 273 8.18 -11.28 2.07
CA ASP A 273 9.04 -10.12 2.21
C ASP A 273 9.90 -9.93 0.97
N ALA A 274 10.31 -8.68 0.75
CA ALA A 274 11.18 -8.28 -0.33
C ALA A 274 12.40 -7.54 0.26
N PRO A 275 13.38 -8.26 0.83
CA PRO A 275 14.56 -7.67 1.46
C PRO A 275 15.43 -6.90 0.46
N GLU A 276 15.20 -7.09 -0.84
CA GLU A 276 15.78 -6.26 -1.89
C GLU A 276 15.16 -4.86 -1.99
N PHE A 277 14.26 -4.47 -1.11
CA PHE A 277 13.79 -3.08 -1.03
C PHE A 277 14.04 -2.53 0.36
N SER A 278 14.11 -1.21 0.45
CA SER A 278 14.23 -0.48 1.72
C SER A 278 13.01 0.41 1.92
N GLY A 279 12.65 0.66 3.18
CA GLY A 279 11.61 1.63 3.54
C GLY A 279 10.25 1.34 2.90
N SER A 280 9.67 2.38 2.29
CA SER A 280 8.31 2.40 1.76
C SER A 280 8.03 1.33 0.70
N ILE A 281 8.98 1.08 -0.22
CA ILE A 281 8.80 0.08 -1.28
C ILE A 281 8.77 -1.35 -0.74
N ARG A 282 9.56 -1.66 0.31
CA ARG A 282 9.49 -2.97 0.97
C ARG A 282 8.14 -3.16 1.64
N GLY A 283 7.62 -2.13 2.31
CA GLY A 283 6.28 -2.14 2.89
C GLY A 283 5.20 -2.40 1.83
N LEU A 284 5.28 -1.70 0.70
CA LEU A 284 4.37 -1.88 -0.43
C LEU A 284 4.45 -3.30 -1.02
N ALA A 285 5.66 -3.81 -1.25
CA ALA A 285 5.89 -5.16 -1.75
C ALA A 285 5.27 -6.21 -0.81
N ARG A 286 5.45 -6.05 0.51
CA ARG A 286 4.85 -6.93 1.52
C ARG A 286 3.32 -6.92 1.45
N SER A 287 2.70 -5.74 1.44
CA SER A 287 1.24 -5.61 1.37
C SER A 287 0.65 -6.24 0.10
N LEU A 288 1.29 -6.04 -1.05
CA LEU A 288 0.80 -6.56 -2.33
C LEU A 288 1.09 -8.06 -2.50
N GLY A 289 2.30 -8.50 -2.18
CA GLY A 289 2.75 -9.88 -2.40
C GLY A 289 2.19 -10.88 -1.39
N ALA A 290 1.89 -10.46 -0.16
CA ALA A 290 1.25 -11.31 0.84
C ALA A 290 -0.14 -11.80 0.41
N CYS A 291 -0.83 -11.04 -0.45
CA CYS A 291 -2.16 -11.37 -0.96
C CYS A 291 -2.15 -12.43 -2.08
N ILE A 292 -0.97 -12.77 -2.61
CA ILE A 292 -0.79 -13.73 -3.70
C ILE A 292 -0.38 -15.08 -3.11
N VAL A 293 -1.35 -15.97 -2.93
CA VAL A 293 -1.17 -17.24 -2.21
C VAL A 293 -0.87 -18.37 -3.19
N GLY A 294 0.18 -19.14 -2.93
CA GLY A 294 0.52 -20.33 -3.71
C GLY A 294 1.00 -20.06 -5.15
N ALA A 295 1.42 -18.83 -5.45
CA ALA A 295 1.93 -18.43 -6.76
C ALA A 295 3.24 -17.62 -6.62
N PRO A 296 4.37 -18.28 -6.28
CA PRO A 296 5.65 -17.62 -6.06
C PRO A 296 6.17 -16.88 -7.29
N ASP A 297 5.85 -17.35 -8.50
CA ASP A 297 6.25 -16.68 -9.74
C ASP A 297 5.60 -15.30 -9.91
N LEU A 298 4.34 -15.15 -9.46
CA LEU A 298 3.65 -13.86 -9.46
C LEU A 298 4.24 -12.92 -8.39
N GLN A 299 4.60 -13.44 -7.22
CA GLN A 299 5.31 -12.69 -6.19
C GLN A 299 6.69 -12.22 -6.66
N ALA A 300 7.45 -13.07 -7.34
CA ALA A 300 8.72 -12.72 -7.95
C ALA A 300 8.55 -11.68 -9.09
N CYS A 301 7.47 -11.80 -9.87
CA CYS A 301 7.11 -10.82 -10.89
C CYS A 301 6.83 -9.44 -10.28
N LEU A 302 6.07 -9.37 -9.18
CA LEU A 302 5.82 -8.13 -8.44
C LEU A 302 7.13 -7.46 -8.04
N VAL A 303 8.04 -8.22 -7.42
CA VAL A 303 9.35 -7.70 -7.01
C VAL A 303 10.09 -7.12 -8.21
N LYS A 304 10.15 -7.85 -9.33
CA LYS A 304 10.79 -7.35 -10.55
C LYS A 304 10.17 -6.05 -11.06
N GLN A 305 8.83 -5.93 -11.06
CA GLN A 305 8.15 -4.70 -11.52
C GLN A 305 8.42 -3.51 -10.58
N LEU A 306 8.52 -3.75 -9.27
CA LEU A 306 8.81 -2.70 -8.29
C LEU A 306 10.26 -2.19 -8.34
N GLN A 307 11.20 -2.90 -8.99
CA GLN A 307 12.58 -2.43 -9.16
C GLN A 307 12.64 -1.08 -9.87
N GLY A 308 11.85 -0.87 -10.93
CA GLY A 308 11.79 0.42 -11.63
C GLY A 308 11.23 1.55 -10.76
N HIS A 309 10.31 1.24 -9.84
CA HIS A 309 9.79 2.20 -8.87
C HIS A 309 10.84 2.58 -7.81
N ASP A 310 11.57 1.59 -7.29
CA ASP A 310 12.65 1.77 -6.31
C ASP A 310 13.80 2.60 -6.90
N GLU A 311 14.19 2.34 -8.16
CA GLU A 311 15.17 3.16 -8.88
C GLU A 311 14.70 4.62 -9.06
N GLY A 312 13.44 4.82 -9.46
CA GLY A 312 12.86 6.15 -9.58
C GLY A 312 12.82 6.94 -8.26
N LEU A 313 12.61 6.27 -7.12
CA LEU A 313 12.67 6.91 -5.80
C LEU A 313 14.10 7.19 -5.33
N ARG A 314 15.10 6.40 -5.75
CA ARG A 314 16.51 6.76 -5.50
C ARG A 314 16.92 8.04 -6.21
N LEU A 315 16.26 8.36 -7.32
CA LEU A 315 16.41 9.64 -8.02
C LEU A 315 15.66 10.80 -7.33
N ASP A 316 14.83 10.54 -6.31
CA ASP A 316 14.24 11.63 -5.53
C ASP A 316 15.33 12.34 -4.71
N ARG A 317 15.31 13.68 -4.79
CA ARG A 317 16.39 14.55 -4.32
C ARG A 317 16.68 14.38 -2.82
N VAL A 318 15.68 14.07 -2.00
CA VAL A 318 15.88 13.89 -0.55
C VAL A 318 16.57 12.56 -0.24
N SER A 319 16.10 11.48 -0.85
CA SER A 319 16.70 10.14 -0.72
C SER A 319 18.11 10.11 -1.29
N GLN A 320 18.33 10.77 -2.44
CA GLN A 320 19.64 10.91 -3.05
C GLN A 320 20.63 11.63 -2.12
N ILE A 321 20.22 12.73 -1.45
CA ILE A 321 21.11 13.40 -0.49
C ILE A 321 21.41 12.51 0.73
N HIS A 322 20.43 11.80 1.29
CA HIS A 322 20.70 10.88 2.40
C HIS A 322 21.69 9.78 2.00
N CYS A 323 21.53 9.17 0.83
CA CYS A 323 22.48 8.21 0.27
C CYS A 323 23.89 8.80 0.16
N ILE A 324 24.02 10.03 -0.39
CA ILE A 324 25.30 10.72 -0.56
C ILE A 324 25.97 11.02 0.78
N LEU A 325 25.21 11.44 1.79
CA LEU A 325 25.76 11.68 3.13
C LEU A 325 26.25 10.39 3.78
N ILE A 326 25.53 9.28 3.62
CA ILE A 326 25.97 7.98 4.12
C ILE A 326 27.22 7.50 3.37
N GLU A 327 27.30 7.75 2.06
CA GLU A 327 28.47 7.44 1.26
C GLU A 327 29.70 8.25 1.71
N ALA A 328 29.57 9.56 1.91
CA ALA A 328 30.63 10.40 2.46
C ALA A 328 31.10 9.93 3.85
N LEU A 329 30.17 9.50 4.71
CA LEU A 329 30.49 8.92 6.02
C LEU A 329 31.22 7.58 5.93
N LEU A 330 30.86 6.73 4.95
CA LEU A 330 31.54 5.46 4.71
C LEU A 330 32.97 5.66 4.26
N VAL A 331 33.23 6.63 3.37
CA VAL A 331 34.59 7.03 2.99
C VAL A 331 35.42 7.35 4.23
N CYS A 332 34.90 8.18 5.14
CA CYS A 332 35.59 8.52 6.39
C CYS A 332 35.83 7.29 7.29
N CYS A 333 34.87 6.36 7.37
CA CYS A 333 35.02 5.12 8.14
C CYS A 333 36.12 4.22 7.55
N HIS A 334 36.16 4.11 6.22
CA HIS A 334 37.10 3.30 5.46
C HIS A 334 38.53 3.85 5.51
N GLU A 335 38.67 5.16 5.63
CA GLU A 335 39.94 5.84 5.94
C GLU A 335 40.37 5.71 7.42
N ARG A 336 39.56 5.04 8.25
CA ARG A 336 39.83 4.79 9.68
C ARG A 336 39.99 6.07 10.51
N ARG A 337 39.30 7.17 10.13
CA ARG A 337 39.33 8.41 10.92
C ARG A 337 38.59 8.20 12.25
N PRO A 338 39.09 8.77 13.38
CA PRO A 338 38.40 8.66 14.66
C PRO A 338 37.15 9.56 14.75
N ALA A 339 37.21 10.71 14.07
CA ALA A 339 36.12 11.68 13.99
C ALA A 339 36.22 12.45 12.66
N VAL A 340 35.13 13.09 12.26
CA VAL A 340 35.05 13.93 11.06
C VAL A 340 34.18 15.17 11.32
N HIS A 341 34.61 16.34 10.85
CA HIS A 341 33.83 17.57 10.96
C HIS A 341 32.65 17.58 9.99
N VAL A 342 31.58 18.30 10.35
CA VAL A 342 30.42 18.44 9.48
C VAL A 342 30.77 19.16 8.16
N SER A 343 31.73 20.09 8.20
CA SER A 343 32.26 20.73 6.99
C SER A 343 32.94 19.72 6.05
N GLU A 344 33.78 18.85 6.59
CA GLU A 344 34.46 17.80 5.79
C GLU A 344 33.46 16.82 5.18
N ILE A 345 32.38 16.47 5.91
CA ILE A 345 31.29 15.66 5.35
C ILE A 345 30.60 16.40 4.21
N ALA A 346 30.39 17.71 4.33
CA ALA A 346 29.79 18.52 3.27
C ALA A 346 30.67 18.59 2.03
N ASP A 347 31.98 18.77 2.20
CA ASP A 347 32.95 18.79 1.11
C ASP A 347 32.93 17.45 0.35
N LEU A 348 33.03 16.33 1.07
CA LEU A 348 32.96 14.98 0.48
C LEU A 348 31.61 14.73 -0.23
N ALA A 349 30.50 15.19 0.35
CA ALA A 349 29.18 15.06 -0.25
C ALA A 349 29.06 15.88 -1.54
N ASN A 350 29.58 17.11 -1.56
CA ASN A 350 29.60 17.98 -2.73
C ASN A 350 30.53 17.45 -3.83
N ASP A 351 31.65 16.82 -3.47
CA ASP A 351 32.51 16.12 -4.42
C ASP A 351 31.80 14.95 -5.08
N ILE A 352 31.02 14.16 -4.31
CA ILE A 352 30.21 13.07 -4.85
C ILE A 352 29.11 13.64 -5.78
N LEU A 353 28.39 14.67 -5.35
CA LEU A 353 27.36 15.35 -6.17
C LEU A 353 27.94 15.87 -7.50
N SER A 354 29.11 16.52 -7.44
CA SER A 354 29.78 17.06 -8.62
C SER A 354 30.16 15.97 -9.62
N ARG A 355 30.63 14.80 -9.15
CA ARG A 355 30.92 13.65 -10.01
C ARG A 355 29.68 13.04 -10.63
N LEU A 356 28.52 13.16 -9.98
CA LEU A 356 27.22 12.75 -10.51
C LEU A 356 26.63 13.79 -11.48
N GLY A 357 27.29 14.94 -11.68
CA GLY A 357 26.80 16.02 -12.56
C GLY A 357 25.70 16.88 -11.93
N GLU A 358 25.50 16.77 -10.61
CA GLU A 358 24.52 17.55 -9.88
C GLU A 358 25.04 18.98 -9.62
N LEU A 359 24.21 19.98 -9.86
CA LEU A 359 24.54 21.41 -9.61
C LEU A 359 24.20 21.86 -8.17
N LEU A 360 23.79 20.93 -7.32
CA LEU A 360 23.42 21.20 -5.94
C LEU A 360 24.67 21.29 -5.06
N GLU A 361 24.80 22.37 -4.30
CA GLU A 361 25.86 22.55 -3.30
C GLU A 361 25.25 22.53 -1.89
N LEU A 362 25.70 21.60 -1.05
CA LEU A 362 25.24 21.45 0.33
C LEU A 362 26.14 22.25 1.27
N SER A 363 25.54 23.12 2.09
CA SER A 363 26.25 23.78 3.17
C SER A 363 26.45 22.86 4.38
N ALA A 364 27.51 23.11 5.17
CA ALA A 364 27.75 22.38 6.43
C ALA A 364 26.54 22.45 7.40
N ARG A 365 25.77 23.55 7.35
CA ARG A 365 24.54 23.68 8.16
C ARG A 365 23.47 22.69 7.72
N GLU A 366 23.22 22.57 6.42
CA GLU A 366 22.25 21.64 5.85
C GLU A 366 22.65 20.19 6.10
N VAL A 367 23.94 19.88 5.93
CA VAL A 367 24.50 18.56 6.26
C VAL A 367 24.30 18.23 7.74
N GLY A 368 24.64 19.15 8.64
CA GLY A 368 24.42 18.95 10.08
C GLY A 368 22.95 18.70 10.44
N GLY A 369 22.03 19.38 9.75
CA GLY A 369 20.59 19.15 9.88
C GLY A 369 20.17 17.76 9.41
N LYS A 370 20.65 17.34 8.23
CA LYS A 370 20.33 16.03 7.64
C LYS A 370 20.96 14.85 8.40
N LEU A 371 22.19 15.00 8.91
CA LEU A 371 22.82 14.02 9.81
C LEU A 371 21.97 13.78 11.05
N LYS A 372 21.37 14.84 11.62
CA LYS A 372 20.44 14.72 12.74
C LYS A 372 19.18 13.93 12.35
N THR A 373 18.63 14.17 11.15
CA THR A 373 17.49 13.40 10.61
C THR A 373 17.83 11.92 10.41
N LEU A 374 19.06 11.60 9.98
CA LEU A 374 19.59 10.24 9.87
C LEU A 374 19.88 9.59 11.25
N GLY A 375 19.68 10.33 12.34
CA GLY A 375 19.90 9.85 13.70
C GLY A 375 21.35 9.93 14.17
N PHE A 376 22.23 10.66 13.47
CA PHE A 376 23.59 10.96 13.91
C PHE A 376 23.64 12.27 14.68
N ARG A 377 24.04 12.20 15.95
CA ARG A 377 24.18 13.38 16.79
C ARG A 377 25.58 13.97 16.61
N THR A 378 25.64 15.16 16.01
CA THR A 378 26.92 15.90 15.92
C THR A 378 27.25 16.54 17.26
N THR A 379 28.53 16.51 17.65
CA THR A 379 29.06 17.14 18.87
C THR A 379 30.16 18.13 18.52
N ARG A 380 30.48 19.06 19.41
CA ARG A 380 31.66 19.90 19.23
C ARG A 380 32.90 19.01 19.36
N LEU A 381 33.76 18.99 18.34
CA LEU A 381 35.00 18.21 18.36
C LEU A 381 36.14 19.09 18.89
N ASP A 382 36.28 20.30 18.34
CA ASP A 382 37.33 21.25 18.70
C ASP A 382 36.90 22.71 18.39
N SER A 383 37.88 23.59 18.16
CA SER A 383 37.67 24.99 17.75
C SER A 383 37.21 25.13 16.29
N ALA A 384 37.48 24.16 15.42
CA ALA A 384 37.09 24.14 14.01
C ALA A 384 35.61 23.79 13.81
N GLY A 385 34.97 23.14 14.79
CA GLY A 385 33.52 23.14 14.89
C GLY A 385 32.88 21.85 15.40
N ARG A 386 31.71 21.53 14.83
CA ARG A 386 30.96 20.31 15.15
C ARG A 386 31.33 19.19 14.18
N GLY A 387 31.23 17.96 14.66
CA GLY A 387 31.50 16.75 13.88
C GLY A 387 30.89 15.51 14.52
N LEU A 388 31.28 14.36 14.00
CA LEU A 388 30.81 13.05 14.41
C LEU A 388 32.02 12.17 14.76
N TYR A 389 31.98 11.52 15.92
CA TYR A 389 32.88 10.40 16.21
C TYR A 389 32.38 9.18 15.44
N ILE A 390 33.19 8.64 14.54
CA ILE A 390 32.76 7.60 13.56
C ILE A 390 33.34 6.21 13.87
N LEU A 391 33.78 6.00 15.11
CA LEU A 391 34.21 4.69 15.62
C LEU A 391 33.07 3.99 16.39
N GLY A 392 33.25 2.69 16.64
CA GLY A 392 32.34 1.91 17.47
C GLY A 392 30.91 1.87 16.91
N GLU A 393 29.94 2.27 17.75
CA GLU A 393 28.51 2.20 17.43
C GLU A 393 28.12 3.03 16.20
N ASN A 394 28.67 4.25 16.07
CA ASN A 394 28.39 5.09 14.89
C ASN A 394 28.95 4.46 13.61
N CYS A 395 30.14 3.84 13.66
CA CYS A 395 30.70 3.11 12.51
C CYS A 395 29.75 1.99 12.06
N LYS A 396 29.26 1.19 13.02
CA LYS A 396 28.33 0.10 12.76
C LYS A 396 27.02 0.62 12.16
N ARG A 397 26.43 1.66 12.76
CA ARG A 397 25.20 2.28 12.26
C ARG A 397 25.35 2.87 10.87
N ILE A 398 26.50 3.49 10.56
CA ILE A 398 26.81 4.00 9.21
C ILE A 398 26.83 2.85 8.20
N HIS A 399 27.42 1.70 8.55
CA HIS A 399 27.44 0.52 7.68
C HIS A 399 26.05 -0.13 7.52
N GLU A 400 25.28 -0.26 8.61
CA GLU A 400 23.90 -0.75 8.57
C GLU A 400 23.00 0.16 7.72
N GLN A 401 23.07 1.48 7.91
CA GLN A 401 22.35 2.43 7.07
C GLN A 401 22.85 2.42 5.64
N GLY A 402 24.15 2.28 5.39
CA GLY A 402 24.70 2.13 4.04
C GLY A 402 24.14 0.91 3.32
N ALA A 403 23.99 -0.22 4.02
CA ALA A 403 23.35 -1.41 3.47
C ALA A 403 21.87 -1.17 3.17
N LEU A 404 21.15 -0.49 4.07
CA LEU A 404 19.73 -0.13 3.89
C LEU A 404 19.51 0.83 2.71
N TYR A 405 20.33 1.88 2.59
CA TYR A 405 20.28 2.85 1.49
C TYR A 405 20.92 2.34 0.19
N ARG A 406 21.60 1.19 0.24
CA ARG A 406 22.32 0.56 -0.89
C ARG A 406 23.32 1.47 -1.58
N VAL A 407 24.09 2.19 -0.78
CA VAL A 407 25.12 3.08 -1.29
C VAL A 407 26.16 2.30 -2.13
N PRO A 408 26.58 2.84 -3.30
CA PRO A 408 27.51 2.16 -4.21
C PRO A 408 28.78 1.67 -3.53
N SER A 409 29.35 2.47 -2.64
CA SER A 409 30.57 2.16 -1.87
C SER A 409 30.52 0.87 -1.03
N LEU A 410 29.33 0.28 -0.78
CA LEU A 410 29.19 -1.01 -0.09
C LEU A 410 28.98 -2.21 -1.02
N LYS A 411 28.81 -2.02 -2.34
CA LYS A 411 28.65 -3.14 -3.28
C LYS A 411 29.89 -4.02 -3.34
N GLU A 412 31.08 -3.41 -3.35
CA GLU A 412 32.34 -4.13 -3.46
C GLU A 412 32.93 -4.54 -2.11
N ARG A 413 32.39 -4.03 -0.98
CA ARG A 413 32.80 -4.25 0.42
C ARG A 413 34.31 -4.07 0.65
N LEU A 414 34.71 -3.10 1.47
CA LEU A 414 36.15 -2.86 1.69
C LEU A 414 36.85 -4.03 2.42
N PRO A 415 37.88 -4.66 1.82
CA PRO A 415 38.67 -5.69 2.48
C PRO A 415 39.34 -5.17 3.75
N GLY A 416 39.17 -5.87 4.87
CA GLY A 416 39.76 -5.49 6.17
C GLY A 416 38.96 -4.47 6.97
N CYS A 417 37.74 -4.10 6.53
CA CYS A 417 36.76 -3.42 7.39
C CYS A 417 35.88 -4.47 8.10
N PRO A 418 35.92 -4.56 9.45
CA PRO A 418 35.11 -5.54 10.18
C PRO A 418 33.61 -5.41 9.91
N GLN A 419 33.12 -4.17 9.78
CA GLN A 419 31.69 -3.89 9.58
C GLN A 419 31.20 -4.27 8.17
N CYS A 420 32.06 -4.16 7.15
CA CYS A 420 31.75 -4.64 5.80
C CYS A 420 31.69 -6.18 5.74
N GLN A 421 32.46 -6.87 6.59
CA GLN A 421 32.50 -8.33 6.64
C GLN A 421 31.28 -8.89 7.39
N GLU A 422 30.88 -8.27 8.50
CA GLU A 422 29.70 -8.67 9.28
C GLU A 422 28.37 -8.56 8.50
N LEU A 423 28.26 -7.59 7.58
CA LEU A 423 27.11 -7.43 6.70
C LEU A 423 26.97 -8.56 5.66
N GLY A 424 27.99 -9.40 5.46
CA GLY A 424 27.98 -10.50 4.49
C GLY A 424 27.44 -11.83 5.01
N THR A 425 27.16 -11.92 6.30
CA THR A 425 26.79 -13.15 7.02
C THR A 425 25.31 -13.25 7.40
N ARG A 426 24.45 -12.38 6.86
CA ARG A 426 23.00 -12.38 7.13
C ARG A 426 22.16 -12.51 5.88
#